data_AF-A0A149V153-F1
#
_entry.id   AF-A0A149V153-F1
#
_cell.length_a   1.000
_cell.length_b   1.000
_cell.length_c   1.000
_cell.angle_alpha   90.00
_cell.angle_beta   90.00
_cell.angle_gamma   90.00
#
_symmetry.space_group_name_H-M   'P 1'
#
loop_
_entity.id
_entity.type
_entity.pdbx_description
1 polymer ?
#
loop_
_entity_poly.entity_id
_entity_poly.type
_entity_poly.pdbx_seq_one_letter_code
_entity_poly.pdbx_strand_id
1 'polypeptide(L)'
;SGMEMRGPEYRGFSTGGIGKRLFRFESDPGVPPSRVVIAEAAIDALSFASMDRFSRNTLYLSTGGGMSPESVAELKDVLADVAKRPEGRLVIAVDNDHQGDHYAALYSKMAQEVGLWNGRASPKAPGSDWNQVLRARGNKESSAPRPFGELAGSVTSATSNPQVAAGWVDDLKSRKRQQSEQVLQADQAAPSVRRSGGPSLGGR
;
A
#
# COMPACT_ATOMS: atom_id res chain seq x y z
N SER A 1 -10.82 2.58 -10.12
CA SER A 1 -9.36 2.80 -10.14
C SER A 1 -8.86 2.89 -11.58
N GLY A 2 -8.30 4.05 -11.94
CA GLY A 2 -7.38 4.16 -13.08
C GLY A 2 -5.94 3.97 -12.63
N MET A 3 -5.01 3.78 -13.56
CA MET A 3 -3.57 3.62 -13.27
C MET A 3 -2.82 4.83 -13.82
N GLU A 4 -2.10 5.56 -12.95
CA GLU A 4 -1.12 6.55 -13.41
C GLU A 4 0.07 5.81 -14.01
N MET A 5 0.45 6.18 -15.23
CA MET A 5 1.57 5.61 -15.94
C MET A 5 2.63 6.69 -16.15
N ARG A 6 3.86 6.37 -15.77
CA ARG A 6 5.03 7.24 -15.94
C ARG A 6 6.14 6.48 -16.65
N GLY A 7 6.73 7.12 -17.65
CA GLY A 7 7.92 6.68 -18.38
C GLY A 7 8.80 7.88 -18.75
N PRO A 8 10.00 7.66 -19.32
CA PRO A 8 10.95 8.74 -19.66
C PRO A 8 10.36 9.87 -20.50
N GLU A 9 9.44 9.52 -21.41
CA GLU A 9 8.75 10.46 -22.32
C GLU A 9 7.22 10.37 -22.19
N TYR A 10 6.70 9.60 -21.22
CA TYR A 10 5.28 9.30 -21.10
C TYR A 10 4.73 9.69 -19.74
N ARG A 11 3.67 10.51 -19.76
CA ARG A 11 2.82 10.78 -18.60
C ARG A 11 1.38 10.57 -19.04
N GLY A 12 0.74 9.56 -18.47
CA GLY A 12 -0.62 9.19 -18.84
C GLY A 12 -1.41 8.63 -17.67
N PHE A 13 -2.72 8.52 -17.86
CA PHE A 13 -3.63 7.93 -16.88
C PHE A 13 -4.60 7.00 -17.62
N SER A 14 -4.64 5.73 -17.25
CA SER A 14 -5.65 4.81 -17.77
C SER A 14 -6.99 5.13 -17.11
N THR A 15 -7.97 5.60 -17.89
CA THR A 15 -9.36 5.79 -17.43
C THR A 15 -10.13 4.47 -17.51
N GLY A 16 -11.14 4.26 -16.65
CA GLY A 16 -12.01 3.08 -16.72
C GLY A 16 -12.43 2.43 -15.40
N GLY A 17 -11.85 2.83 -14.26
CA GLY A 17 -12.25 2.27 -12.97
C GLY A 17 -13.17 3.19 -12.15
N ILE A 18 -14.05 2.58 -11.37
CA ILE A 18 -15.22 3.13 -10.65
C ILE A 18 -14.87 4.07 -9.45
N GLY A 19 -13.66 4.64 -9.40
CA GLY A 19 -13.24 5.54 -8.31
C GLY A 19 -11.72 5.72 -8.22
N LYS A 20 -11.27 6.89 -7.76
CA LYS A 20 -9.87 7.15 -7.42
C LYS A 20 -9.64 6.69 -5.98
N ARG A 21 -8.62 5.86 -5.76
CA ARG A 21 -8.20 5.36 -4.45
C ARG A 21 -6.84 5.96 -4.14
N LEU A 22 -6.52 6.08 -2.85
CA LEU A 22 -5.16 6.41 -2.45
C LEU A 22 -4.21 5.29 -2.86
N PHE A 23 -3.05 5.66 -3.40
CA PHE A 23 -1.91 4.75 -3.42
C PHE A 23 -1.49 4.48 -1.97
N ARG A 24 -1.16 3.24 -1.63
CA ARG A 24 -0.76 2.82 -0.28
C ARG A 24 0.44 1.89 -0.33
N PHE A 25 1.42 2.15 0.51
CA PHE A 25 2.56 1.29 0.74
C PHE A 25 2.93 1.29 2.23
N GLU A 26 2.93 0.11 2.86
CA GLU A 26 3.21 -0.08 4.28
C GLU A 26 4.63 -0.63 4.45
N SER A 27 5.44 0.00 5.30
CA SER A 27 6.78 -0.54 5.61
C SER A 27 6.73 -1.79 6.48
N ASP A 28 5.73 -1.89 7.35
CA ASP A 28 5.52 -3.04 8.25
C ASP A 28 4.09 -3.55 8.06
N PRO A 29 3.84 -4.41 7.06
CA PRO A 29 2.51 -4.94 6.79
C PRO A 29 1.91 -5.63 8.02
N GLY A 30 0.65 -5.31 8.33
CA GLY A 30 -0.07 -5.87 9.48
C GLY A 30 0.23 -5.18 10.82
N VAL A 31 1.15 -4.22 10.85
CA VAL A 31 1.37 -3.35 12.02
C VAL A 31 0.63 -2.03 11.80
N PRO A 32 -0.24 -1.58 12.72
CA PRO A 32 -0.89 -0.29 12.58
C PRO A 32 0.13 0.85 12.51
N PRO A 33 0.09 1.73 11.49
CA PRO A 33 1.06 2.79 11.33
C PRO A 33 0.89 3.86 12.41
N SER A 34 2.00 4.45 12.82
CA SER A 34 2.02 5.67 13.65
C SER A 34 2.64 6.86 12.92
N ARG A 35 3.17 6.64 11.72
CA ARG A 35 3.61 7.70 10.81
C ARG A 35 2.95 7.54 9.45
N VAL A 36 2.46 8.65 8.91
CA VAL A 36 1.99 8.73 7.53
C VAL A 36 2.91 9.65 6.76
N VAL A 37 3.32 9.23 5.57
CA VAL A 37 3.97 10.09 4.58
C VAL A 37 3.02 10.21 3.40
N ILE A 38 2.68 11.43 2.97
CA ILE A 38 1.82 11.64 1.80
C ILE A 38 2.53 12.46 0.73
N ALA A 39 2.40 12.03 -0.52
CA ALA A 39 2.90 12.73 -1.71
C ALA A 39 1.80 12.92 -2.76
N GLU A 40 2.07 13.72 -3.78
CA GLU A 40 1.11 14.02 -4.86
C GLU A 40 0.93 12.84 -5.82
N ALA A 41 2.02 12.13 -6.09
CA ALA A 41 2.09 10.98 -6.98
C ALA A 41 2.77 9.77 -6.32
N ALA A 42 2.42 8.57 -6.79
CA ALA A 42 2.90 7.32 -6.19
C ALA A 42 4.43 7.16 -6.32
N ILE A 43 4.99 7.64 -7.44
CA ILE A 43 6.44 7.62 -7.66
C ILE A 43 7.19 8.50 -6.65
N ASP A 44 6.62 9.62 -6.24
CA ASP A 44 7.22 10.52 -5.26
C ASP A 44 7.14 9.92 -3.85
N ALA A 45 6.01 9.29 -3.52
CA ALA A 45 5.86 8.52 -2.27
C ALA A 45 6.91 7.40 -2.16
N LEU A 46 7.11 6.62 -3.23
CA LEU A 46 8.11 5.54 -3.27
C LEU A 46 9.55 6.07 -3.28
N SER A 47 9.79 7.19 -3.96
CA SER A 47 11.11 7.82 -3.99
C SER A 47 11.49 8.34 -2.61
N PHE A 48 10.55 9.01 -1.94
CA PHE A 48 10.71 9.44 -0.55
C PHE A 48 10.92 8.24 0.38
N ALA A 49 10.12 7.18 0.27
CA ALA A 49 10.28 5.97 1.07
C ALA A 49 11.69 5.37 0.96
N SER A 50 12.26 5.36 -0.24
CA SER A 50 13.63 4.88 -0.48
C SER A 50 14.66 5.78 0.21
N MET A 51 14.51 7.11 0.14
CA MET A 51 15.41 8.06 0.83
C MET A 51 15.27 8.03 2.35
N ASP A 52 14.07 7.74 2.81
CA ASP A 52 13.68 7.57 4.21
C ASP A 52 13.98 6.16 4.74
N ARG A 53 14.59 5.31 3.90
CA ARG A 53 14.99 3.92 4.20
C ARG A 53 13.85 3.06 4.75
N PHE A 54 12.63 3.25 4.24
CA PHE A 54 11.44 2.50 4.64
C PHE A 54 11.27 2.50 6.17
N SER A 55 11.26 3.70 6.75
CA SER A 55 11.18 3.88 8.21
C SER A 55 10.02 3.07 8.78
N ARG A 56 10.30 2.32 9.86
CA ARG A 56 9.31 1.48 10.53
C ARG A 56 8.04 2.24 10.91
N ASN A 57 6.93 1.51 10.99
CA ASN A 57 5.58 1.95 11.30
C ASN A 57 5.11 3.11 10.42
N THR A 58 5.59 3.17 9.17
CA THR A 58 5.22 4.20 8.20
C THR A 58 4.29 3.66 7.12
N LEU A 59 3.19 4.38 6.91
CA LEU A 59 2.30 4.25 5.76
C LEU A 59 2.61 5.38 4.76
N TYR A 60 3.07 5.02 3.57
CA TYR A 60 3.31 5.94 2.47
C TYR A 60 2.08 5.98 1.57
N LEU A 61 1.58 7.18 1.33
CA LEU A 61 0.35 7.45 0.59
C LEU A 61 0.61 8.37 -0.60
N SER A 62 -0.24 8.28 -1.62
CA SER A 62 -0.33 9.33 -2.62
C SER A 62 -1.74 9.54 -3.14
N THR A 63 -2.07 10.78 -3.50
CA THR A 63 -3.35 11.14 -4.11
C THR A 63 -3.40 10.95 -5.63
N GLY A 64 -2.31 10.56 -6.29
CA GLY A 64 -2.30 10.13 -7.70
C GLY A 64 -2.74 11.21 -8.70
N GLY A 65 -2.33 12.47 -8.49
CA GLY A 65 -2.63 13.57 -9.42
C GLY A 65 -4.02 14.19 -9.30
N GLY A 66 -4.79 13.87 -8.25
CA GLY A 66 -5.96 14.65 -7.86
C GLY A 66 -6.86 13.95 -6.83
N MET A 67 -7.41 14.71 -5.88
CA MET A 67 -8.25 14.18 -4.81
C MET A 67 -9.71 14.12 -5.21
N SER A 68 -10.29 12.92 -5.26
CA SER A 68 -11.75 12.76 -5.25
C SER A 68 -12.30 12.88 -3.83
N PRO A 69 -13.59 13.18 -3.63
CA PRO A 69 -14.21 13.22 -2.30
C PRO A 69 -13.96 11.93 -1.50
N GLU A 70 -13.97 10.78 -2.16
CA GLU A 70 -13.71 9.47 -1.55
C GLU A 70 -12.26 9.34 -1.08
N SER A 71 -11.29 9.84 -1.87
CA SER A 71 -9.88 9.84 -1.49
C SER A 71 -9.61 10.77 -0.30
N VAL A 72 -10.33 11.90 -0.23
CA VAL A 72 -10.25 12.82 0.93
C VAL A 72 -10.83 12.17 2.18
N ALA A 73 -11.98 11.51 2.07
CA ALA A 73 -12.58 10.79 3.19
C ALA A 73 -11.64 9.67 3.69
N GLU A 74 -11.11 8.86 2.77
CA GLU A 74 -10.14 7.80 3.09
C GLU A 74 -8.90 8.37 3.79
N LEU A 75 -8.36 9.50 3.31
CA LEU A 75 -7.23 10.15 3.95
C LEU A 75 -7.57 10.60 5.37
N LYS A 76 -8.72 11.25 5.57
CA LYS A 76 -9.16 11.70 6.90
C LYS A 76 -9.30 10.55 7.89
N ASP A 77 -9.87 9.43 7.46
CA ASP A 77 -10.00 8.23 8.30
C ASP A 77 -8.63 7.70 8.71
N VAL A 78 -7.69 7.62 7.77
CA VAL A 78 -6.30 7.21 8.06
C VAL A 78 -5.63 8.17 9.04
N LEU A 79 -5.76 9.48 8.85
CA LEU A 79 -5.16 10.47 9.75
C LEU A 79 -5.77 10.39 11.15
N ALA A 80 -7.09 10.19 11.25
CA ALA A 80 -7.78 10.01 12.52
C ALA A 80 -7.32 8.74 13.27
N ASP A 81 -7.09 7.64 12.55
CA ASP A 81 -6.56 6.42 13.16
C ASP A 81 -5.13 6.56 13.65
N VAL A 82 -4.30 7.30 12.91
CA VAL A 82 -2.91 7.57 13.29
C VAL A 82 -2.83 8.57 14.45
N ALA A 83 -3.76 9.52 14.54
CA ALA A 83 -3.86 10.48 15.65
C ALA A 83 -4.14 9.81 17.01
N LYS A 84 -4.68 8.59 17.01
CA LYS A 84 -4.88 7.79 18.24
C LYS A 84 -3.56 7.21 18.78
N ARG A 85 -2.46 7.30 18.03
CA ARG A 85 -1.15 6.76 18.41
C ARG A 85 -0.32 7.81 19.16
N PRO A 86 0.39 7.45 20.25
CA PRO A 86 1.21 8.40 21.01
C PRO A 86 2.27 9.14 20.16
N GLU A 87 2.85 8.44 19.19
CA GLU A 87 3.86 8.96 18.26
C GLU A 87 3.31 9.30 16.86
N GLY A 88 1.98 9.45 16.78
CA GLY A 88 1.20 9.81 15.60
C GLY A 88 1.73 11.05 14.90
N ARG A 89 2.12 10.93 13.62
CA ARG A 89 2.53 12.09 12.80
C ARG A 89 2.27 11.96 11.31
N LEU A 90 2.03 13.10 10.67
CA LEU A 90 1.99 13.26 9.22
C LEU A 90 3.25 13.95 8.69
N VAL A 91 3.85 13.38 7.66
CA VAL A 91 4.89 14.00 6.84
C VAL A 91 4.30 14.29 5.47
N ILE A 92 4.33 15.55 5.07
CA ILE A 92 3.81 16.01 3.79
C ILE A 92 4.98 16.15 2.82
N ALA A 93 5.20 15.12 2.02
CA ALA A 93 6.31 14.98 1.08
C ALA A 93 5.92 15.49 -0.31
N VAL A 94 5.82 16.80 -0.46
CA VAL A 94 5.37 17.48 -1.69
C VAL A 94 6.51 18.21 -2.39
N ASP A 95 6.31 18.56 -3.66
CA ASP A 95 7.32 19.22 -4.47
C ASP A 95 7.61 20.65 -3.95
N ASN A 96 8.78 21.16 -4.31
CA ASN A 96 9.20 22.52 -3.92
C ASN A 96 8.76 23.54 -4.98
N ASP A 97 7.45 23.65 -5.18
CA ASP A 97 6.82 24.60 -6.08
C ASP A 97 5.46 25.10 -5.54
N HIS A 98 4.79 25.96 -6.31
CA HIS A 98 3.50 26.54 -5.94
C HIS A 98 2.37 25.50 -5.82
N GLN A 99 2.44 24.41 -6.60
CA GLN A 99 1.45 23.34 -6.52
C GLN A 99 1.65 22.53 -5.22
N GLY A 100 2.90 22.22 -4.89
CA GLY A 100 3.29 21.62 -3.62
C GLY A 100 2.89 22.46 -2.42
N ASP A 101 2.99 23.79 -2.49
CA ASP A 101 2.51 24.71 -1.44
C ASP A 101 1.01 24.53 -1.16
N HIS A 102 0.21 24.39 -2.22
CA HIS A 102 -1.23 24.19 -2.11
C HIS A 102 -1.56 22.84 -1.45
N TYR A 103 -0.89 21.76 -1.87
CA TYR A 103 -1.06 20.45 -1.25
C TYR A 103 -0.59 20.44 0.20
N ALA A 104 0.51 21.12 0.52
CA ALA A 104 1.00 21.26 1.89
C ALA A 104 -0.05 21.91 2.79
N ALA A 105 -0.65 23.02 2.36
CA ALA A 105 -1.69 23.70 3.13
C ALA A 105 -2.92 22.79 3.33
N LEU A 106 -3.34 22.11 2.27
CA LEU A 106 -4.51 21.24 2.31
C LEU A 106 -4.34 20.04 3.27
N TYR A 107 -3.23 19.31 3.15
CA TYR A 107 -2.98 18.17 4.04
C TYR A 107 -2.73 18.62 5.48
N SER A 108 -2.11 19.78 5.67
CA SER A 108 -1.95 20.38 7.00
C SER A 108 -3.29 20.66 7.66
N LYS A 109 -4.24 21.23 6.91
CA LYS A 109 -5.59 21.47 7.41
C LYS A 109 -6.28 20.17 7.84
N MET A 110 -6.19 19.11 7.03
CA MET A 110 -6.77 17.81 7.38
C MET A 110 -6.15 17.20 8.64
N ALA A 111 -4.83 17.33 8.82
CA ALA A 111 -4.15 16.86 10.03
C ALA A 111 -4.56 17.65 11.28
N GLN A 112 -4.70 18.97 11.16
CA GLN A 112 -5.17 19.84 12.24
C GLN A 112 -6.60 19.49 12.68
N GLU A 113 -7.49 19.17 11.74
CA GLU A 113 -8.88 18.76 12.02
C GLU A 113 -8.95 17.52 12.94
N VAL A 114 -7.93 16.67 12.95
CA VAL A 114 -7.85 15.46 13.80
C VAL A 114 -6.81 15.58 14.93
N GLY A 115 -6.21 16.76 15.13
CA GLY A 115 -5.19 16.98 16.16
C GLY A 115 -3.86 16.25 15.93
N LEU A 116 -3.56 15.88 14.69
CA LEU A 116 -2.35 15.14 14.33
C LEU A 116 -1.20 16.11 14.04
N TRP A 117 -0.04 15.90 14.65
CA TRP A 117 1.16 16.67 14.31
C TRP A 117 1.51 16.46 12.84
N ASN A 118 1.89 17.54 12.15
CA ASN A 118 2.27 17.49 10.75
C ASN A 118 3.50 18.35 10.44
N GLY A 119 4.26 17.94 9.41
CA GLY A 119 5.39 18.71 8.90
C GLY A 119 5.60 18.52 7.41
N ARG A 120 6.01 19.59 6.70
CA ARG A 120 6.37 19.53 5.29
C ARG A 120 7.80 19.05 5.11
N ALA A 121 7.99 18.15 4.16
CA ALA A 121 9.28 17.82 3.58
C ALA A 121 9.22 18.12 2.08
N SER A 122 10.18 18.87 1.57
CA SER A 122 10.29 19.15 0.14
C SER A 122 11.75 19.07 -0.33
N PRO A 123 11.99 18.78 -1.62
CA PRO A 123 13.31 18.88 -2.23
C PRO A 123 13.97 20.24 -2.00
N LYS A 124 15.29 20.26 -1.79
CA LYS A 124 16.03 21.51 -1.55
C LYS A 124 16.05 22.43 -2.78
N ALA A 125 16.10 21.85 -3.97
CA ALA A 125 16.10 22.60 -5.21
C ALA A 125 14.66 22.97 -5.60
N PRO A 126 14.38 24.25 -5.92
CA PRO A 126 13.07 24.67 -6.41
C PRO A 126 12.67 23.91 -7.68
N GLY A 127 11.40 23.53 -7.79
CA GLY A 127 10.83 22.82 -8.94
C GLY A 127 11.31 21.37 -9.14
N SER A 128 12.10 20.83 -8.20
CA SER A 128 12.49 19.42 -8.23
C SER A 128 11.46 18.54 -7.52
N ASP A 129 11.26 17.33 -8.05
CA ASP A 129 10.47 16.27 -7.42
C ASP A 129 11.35 15.26 -6.65
N TRP A 130 10.74 14.38 -5.86
CA TRP A 130 11.49 13.41 -5.04
C TRP A 130 12.20 12.34 -5.87
N ASN A 131 11.65 11.96 -7.03
CA ASN A 131 12.28 11.03 -7.95
C ASN A 131 13.57 11.60 -8.56
N GLN A 132 13.61 12.90 -8.88
CA GLN A 132 14.82 13.61 -9.32
C GLN A 132 15.88 13.62 -8.21
N VAL A 133 15.48 13.90 -6.96
CA VAL A 133 16.40 13.85 -5.81
C VAL A 133 16.99 12.46 -5.62
N LEU A 134 16.16 11.41 -5.71
CA LEU A 134 16.62 10.03 -5.59
C LEU A 134 17.60 9.65 -6.71
N ARG A 135 17.30 10.00 -7.97
CA ARG A 135 18.18 9.76 -9.12
C ARG A 135 19.53 10.48 -8.97
N ALA A 136 19.52 11.71 -8.49
CA ALA A 136 20.74 12.48 -8.26
C ALA A 136 21.64 11.85 -7.17
N ARG A 137 21.05 11.22 -6.14
CA ARG A 137 21.82 10.44 -5.14
C ARG A 137 22.42 9.19 -5.75
N GLY A 138 21.63 8.41 -6.49
CA GLY A 138 22.09 7.21 -7.18
C GLY A 138 23.25 7.50 -8.14
N ASN A 139 23.18 8.60 -8.90
CA ASN A 139 24.24 9.01 -9.83
C ASN A 139 25.53 9.46 -9.13
N LYS A 140 25.45 10.03 -7.92
CA LYS A 140 26.64 10.36 -7.11
C LYS A 140 27.32 9.11 -6.56
N GLU A 141 26.53 8.13 -6.13
CA GLU A 141 27.03 6.83 -5.64
C GLU A 141 27.58 5.94 -6.76
N SER A 142 27.09 6.10 -8.00
CA SER A 142 27.51 5.34 -9.19
C SER A 142 28.62 5.99 -10.02
N SER A 143 29.35 6.97 -9.47
CA SER A 143 30.55 7.56 -10.10
C SER A 143 31.75 6.61 -10.20
N ALA A 144 31.62 5.35 -9.76
CA ALA A 144 32.37 4.22 -10.30
C ALA A 144 31.42 3.38 -11.15
N PRO A 145 31.60 3.29 -12.48
CA PRO A 145 30.74 2.44 -13.30
C PRO A 145 31.04 1.00 -12.93
N ARG A 146 30.09 0.32 -12.28
CA ARG A 146 30.06 -1.14 -12.26
C ARG A 146 29.27 -1.58 -13.49
N PRO A 147 29.93 -2.09 -14.55
CA PRO A 147 29.20 -2.61 -15.69
C PRO A 147 28.33 -3.78 -15.23
N PHE A 148 27.07 -3.78 -15.67
CA PHE A 148 26.04 -4.78 -15.34
C PHE A 148 26.42 -6.22 -15.77
N GLY A 149 27.54 -6.40 -16.49
CA GLY A 149 28.01 -7.68 -17.02
C GLY A 149 28.99 -8.47 -16.15
N GLU A 150 29.50 -7.92 -15.04
CA GLU A 150 30.63 -8.55 -14.30
C GLU A 150 30.22 -9.26 -12.99
N LEU A 151 28.93 -9.52 -12.79
CA LEU A 151 28.43 -10.37 -11.70
C LEU A 151 28.07 -11.80 -12.14
N ALA A 152 28.26 -12.14 -13.42
CA ALA A 152 27.99 -13.48 -13.95
C ALA A 152 29.22 -14.43 -13.94
N GLY A 153 30.41 -13.97 -13.52
CA GLY A 153 31.65 -14.73 -13.67
C GLY A 153 32.21 -15.42 -12.42
N SER A 154 31.73 -15.10 -11.21
CA SER A 154 32.41 -15.52 -9.97
C SER A 154 31.60 -16.44 -9.05
N VAL A 155 30.53 -17.06 -9.55
CA VAL A 155 29.81 -18.12 -8.81
C VAL A 155 29.90 -19.43 -9.58
N THR A 156 31.11 -19.91 -9.81
CA THR A 156 31.38 -21.30 -10.21
C THR A 156 32.36 -21.94 -9.25
N SER A 157 31.91 -22.21 -8.02
CA SER A 157 32.28 -23.41 -7.24
C SER A 157 31.73 -23.34 -5.82
N ALA A 158 30.47 -23.73 -5.63
CA ALA A 158 30.03 -24.50 -4.46
C ALA A 158 28.55 -24.90 -4.65
N THR A 159 28.36 -26.17 -4.96
CA THR A 159 27.14 -26.96 -4.95
C THR A 159 26.16 -26.64 -3.81
N SER A 160 24.95 -26.24 -4.16
CA SER A 160 23.71 -26.82 -3.62
C SER A 160 22.55 -26.48 -4.56
N ASN A 161 22.03 -27.50 -5.23
CA ASN A 161 20.93 -27.43 -6.19
C ASN A 161 19.64 -26.95 -5.49
N PRO A 162 19.02 -25.80 -5.83
CA PRO A 162 17.68 -25.53 -5.36
C PRO A 162 16.70 -26.30 -6.26
N GLN A 163 16.12 -27.37 -5.73
CA GLN A 163 14.96 -28.02 -6.33
C GLN A 163 13.79 -27.03 -6.37
N VAL A 164 13.51 -26.49 -7.55
CA VAL A 164 12.27 -25.76 -7.83
C VAL A 164 11.15 -26.81 -7.87
N ALA A 165 10.34 -26.87 -6.82
CA ALA A 165 9.16 -27.73 -6.80
C ALA A 165 8.11 -27.17 -7.77
N ALA A 166 8.06 -27.76 -8.97
CA ALA A 166 6.93 -27.66 -9.87
C ALA A 166 5.71 -28.29 -9.18
N GLY A 167 4.78 -27.47 -8.71
CA GLY A 167 3.56 -27.96 -8.05
C GLY A 167 2.57 -26.90 -7.59
N TRP A 168 2.92 -25.61 -7.65
CA TRP A 168 2.06 -24.56 -7.09
C TRP A 168 0.73 -24.36 -7.85
N VAL A 169 0.65 -24.77 -9.12
CA VAL A 169 -0.57 -24.65 -9.93
C VAL A 169 -1.60 -25.74 -9.61
N ASP A 170 -1.17 -26.92 -9.16
CA ASP A 170 -2.07 -28.01 -8.76
C ASP A 170 -2.57 -27.84 -7.31
N ASP A 171 -1.80 -27.15 -6.47
CA ASP A 171 -2.15 -26.83 -5.08
C ASP A 171 -3.30 -25.81 -4.96
N LEU A 172 -3.53 -25.00 -6.00
CA LEU A 172 -4.68 -24.09 -6.08
C LEU A 172 -5.99 -24.78 -6.50
N LYS A 173 -5.91 -25.81 -7.34
CA LYS A 173 -7.10 -26.57 -7.79
C LYS A 173 -7.64 -27.48 -6.69
N SER A 174 -6.75 -28.07 -5.90
CA SER A 174 -7.08 -28.92 -4.75
C SER A 174 -7.74 -28.12 -3.62
N ARG A 175 -7.25 -26.90 -3.31
CA ARG A 175 -7.90 -26.00 -2.33
C ARG A 175 -9.31 -25.57 -2.75
N LYS A 176 -9.52 -25.29 -4.04
CA LYS A 176 -10.85 -24.91 -4.55
C LYS A 176 -11.85 -26.07 -4.46
N ARG A 177 -11.38 -27.32 -4.61
CA ARG A 177 -12.21 -28.54 -4.48
C ARG A 177 -12.55 -28.87 -3.03
N GLN A 178 -11.60 -28.72 -2.10
CA GLN A 178 -11.84 -28.89 -0.67
C GLN A 178 -12.80 -27.83 -0.12
N GLN A 179 -12.72 -26.59 -0.61
CA GLN A 179 -13.63 -25.53 -0.19
C GLN A 179 -15.06 -25.74 -0.72
N SER A 180 -15.24 -26.35 -1.90
CA SER A 180 -16.58 -26.73 -2.39
C SER A 180 -17.17 -27.94 -1.63
N GLU A 181 -16.35 -28.88 -1.18
CA GLU A 181 -16.81 -30.06 -0.42
C GLU A 181 -17.16 -29.72 1.04
N GLN A 182 -16.41 -28.80 1.67
CA GLN A 182 -16.73 -28.31 3.02
C GLN A 182 -18.03 -27.51 3.09
N VAL A 183 -18.36 -26.73 2.05
CA VAL A 183 -19.61 -25.97 1.99
C VAL A 183 -20.82 -26.91 1.85
N LEU A 184 -20.68 -28.02 1.11
CA LEU A 184 -21.73 -29.04 0.97
C LEU A 184 -21.93 -29.87 2.25
N GLN A 185 -20.89 -30.09 3.05
CA GLN A 185 -20.97 -30.81 4.33
C GLN A 185 -21.56 -29.95 5.46
N ALA A 186 -21.31 -28.64 5.47
CA ALA A 186 -21.87 -27.73 6.46
C ALA A 186 -23.40 -27.59 6.34
N ASP A 187 -23.94 -27.70 5.13
CA ASP A 187 -25.40 -27.63 4.87
C ASP A 187 -26.15 -28.91 5.29
N GLN A 188 -25.43 -30.03 5.47
CA GLN A 188 -25.98 -31.31 5.95
C GLN A 188 -25.86 -31.51 7.47
N ALA A 189 -25.10 -30.68 8.17
CA ALA A 189 -24.86 -30.80 9.62
C ALA A 189 -25.76 -29.91 10.48
N ALA A 190 -26.72 -29.17 9.89
CA ALA A 190 -27.72 -28.42 10.64
C ALA A 190 -28.69 -29.39 11.36
N PRO A 191 -28.84 -29.32 12.70
CA PRO A 191 -29.67 -30.28 13.43
C PRO A 191 -31.17 -30.05 13.19
N SER A 192 -31.83 -31.10 12.70
CA SER A 192 -33.28 -31.18 12.50
C SER A 192 -34.04 -31.06 13.82
N VAL A 193 -34.88 -30.02 13.95
CA VAL A 193 -35.85 -29.88 15.04
C VAL A 193 -36.87 -31.02 14.95
N ARG A 194 -36.71 -32.07 15.76
CA ARG A 194 -37.68 -33.16 15.91
C ARG A 194 -38.92 -32.65 16.66
N ARG A 195 -40.06 -32.57 15.98
CA ARG A 195 -41.39 -32.51 16.63
C ARG A 195 -41.68 -33.88 17.27
N SER A 196 -41.64 -33.96 18.59
CA SER A 196 -42.16 -35.11 19.35
C SER A 196 -43.67 -34.95 19.57
N GLY A 197 -44.41 -36.02 19.31
CA GLY A 197 -45.87 -36.08 19.33
C GLY A 197 -46.50 -35.89 20.71
N GLY A 198 -47.75 -35.41 20.70
CA GLY A 198 -48.58 -35.31 21.89
C GLY A 198 -49.18 -36.66 22.30
N PRO A 199 -49.49 -36.86 23.59
CA PRO A 199 -50.24 -38.03 24.03
C PRO A 199 -51.75 -37.80 23.92
N SER A 200 -52.40 -38.79 23.32
CA SER A 200 -53.81 -39.12 23.51
C SER A 200 -53.96 -39.83 24.86
N LEU A 201 -54.91 -39.36 25.69
CA LEU A 201 -55.47 -40.09 26.82
C LEU A 201 -56.98 -39.88 26.78
N GLY A 202 -57.70 -40.94 26.42
CA GLY A 202 -59.16 -40.99 26.47
C GLY A 202 -59.67 -41.40 27.85
N GLY A 203 -60.78 -40.79 28.25
CA GLY A 203 -61.93 -41.45 28.86
C GLY A 203 -61.84 -41.92 30.32
N ARG A 204 -62.58 -41.22 31.18
CA ARG A 204 -63.62 -41.81 32.02
C ARG A 204 -64.70 -40.78 32.33
#